data_AF-A0A2W2CXY6-F1
#
_entry.id   AF-A0A2W2CXY6-F1
#
_cell.length_a   1.000
_cell.length_b   1.000
_cell.length_c   1.000
_cell.angle_alpha   90.00
_cell.angle_beta   90.00
_cell.angle_gamma   90.00
#
_symmetry.space_group_name_H-M   'P 1'
#
loop_
_entity.id
_entity.type
_entity.pdbx_description
1 polymer ?
#
loop_
_entity_poly.entity_id
_entity_poly.type
_entity_poly.pdbx_seq_one_letter_code
_entity_poly.pdbx_strand_id
1 'polypeptide(L)'
;MPPKTRTRPPGAKPRSREEAEQQEAVIELIQTGFRPVRVAHFRPVEIRPGKWITPVQGDGAGWLDLAIAGPGGQLFRELKSSTGKVEPEQQVWMDLLAAGGADVGVWRPGDLLSRRIGRELAAIRRPRRTAPPPAGVSLVDVDLEAFQLALEHIRETDPTSPAGRIATDALRRQHAAKEASRG
;
A
#
# COMPACT_ATOMS: atom_id res chain seq x y z
N MET A 1 20.10 -28.87 -14.56
CA MET A 1 19.47 -27.95 -15.53
C MET A 1 19.84 -26.53 -15.15
N PRO A 2 20.46 -25.74 -16.04
CA PRO A 2 20.64 -24.31 -15.78
C PRO A 2 19.25 -23.62 -15.74
N PRO A 3 19.04 -22.61 -14.88
CA PRO A 3 17.79 -21.88 -14.85
C PRO A 3 17.58 -21.17 -16.20
N LYS A 4 16.43 -21.43 -16.83
CA LYS A 4 16.05 -20.81 -18.10
C LYS A 4 15.97 -19.30 -17.90
N THR A 5 16.86 -18.56 -18.56
CA THR A 5 16.79 -17.11 -18.68
C THR A 5 15.48 -16.71 -19.35
N ARG A 6 14.52 -16.21 -18.55
CA ARG A 6 13.26 -15.64 -19.06
C ARG A 6 13.50 -14.19 -19.48
N THR A 7 13.66 -13.98 -20.78
CA THR A 7 13.66 -12.64 -21.39
C THR A 7 12.27 -11.99 -21.30
N ARG A 8 12.21 -10.69 -20.97
CA ARG A 8 11.00 -9.96 -20.56
C ARG A 8 10.65 -8.82 -21.55
N PRO A 9 9.36 -8.61 -21.96
CA PRO A 9 9.03 -7.68 -23.05
C PRO A 9 8.16 -6.47 -22.63
N PRO A 10 7.90 -5.51 -23.56
CA PRO A 10 7.62 -4.09 -23.27
C PRO A 10 6.12 -3.75 -23.19
N GLY A 11 5.76 -2.83 -22.27
CA GLY A 11 4.41 -2.24 -22.17
C GLY A 11 4.00 -1.87 -20.73
N ALA A 12 4.45 -2.65 -19.73
CA ALA A 12 4.60 -2.17 -18.36
C ALA A 12 6.01 -1.56 -18.23
N LYS A 13 6.19 -0.47 -17.46
CA LYS A 13 7.56 -0.02 -17.14
C LYS A 13 8.28 -1.24 -16.53
N PRO A 14 9.39 -1.68 -17.12
CA PRO A 14 10.08 -2.86 -16.63
C PRO A 14 10.49 -2.63 -15.17
N ARG A 15 9.92 -3.37 -14.21
CA ARG A 15 10.45 -3.45 -12.84
C ARG A 15 11.93 -3.74 -12.93
N SER A 16 12.79 -2.89 -12.37
CA SER A 16 14.23 -3.09 -12.46
C SER A 16 14.60 -4.48 -11.95
N ARG A 17 15.70 -5.05 -12.43
CA ARG A 17 16.19 -6.35 -11.95
C ARG A 17 16.35 -6.33 -10.42
N GLU A 18 16.85 -5.22 -9.90
CA GLU A 18 17.01 -4.95 -8.47
C GLU A 18 15.69 -5.05 -7.69
N GLU A 19 14.63 -4.39 -8.16
CA GLU A 19 13.30 -4.48 -7.54
C GLU A 19 12.71 -5.90 -7.58
N ALA A 20 12.94 -6.64 -8.66
CA ALA A 20 12.45 -8.01 -8.79
C ALA A 20 13.17 -8.97 -7.82
N GLU A 21 14.49 -8.85 -7.71
CA GLU A 21 15.30 -9.61 -6.75
C GLU A 21 14.93 -9.25 -5.30
N GLN A 22 14.75 -7.95 -5.01
CA GLN A 22 14.29 -7.48 -3.72
C GLN A 22 12.91 -8.07 -3.38
N GLN A 23 11.97 -8.06 -4.32
CA GLN A 23 10.63 -8.60 -4.09
C GLN A 23 10.66 -10.08 -3.74
N GLU A 24 11.41 -10.89 -4.50
CA GLU A 24 11.53 -12.33 -4.25
C GLU A 24 12.14 -12.59 -2.87
N ALA A 25 13.23 -11.89 -2.54
CA ALA A 25 13.89 -12.01 -1.24
C ALA A 25 12.97 -11.62 -0.07
N VAL A 26 12.18 -10.56 -0.21
CA VAL A 26 11.23 -10.11 0.84
C VAL A 26 10.10 -11.12 1.03
N ILE A 27 9.51 -11.63 -0.06
CA ILE A 27 8.41 -12.61 0.02
C ILE A 27 8.92 -13.91 0.65
N GLU A 28 10.09 -14.39 0.24
CA GLU A 28 10.73 -15.58 0.83
C GLU A 28 11.01 -15.38 2.31
N LEU A 29 11.59 -14.24 2.71
CA LEU A 29 11.86 -13.90 4.11
C LEU A 29 10.59 -13.96 4.96
N ILE A 30 9.47 -13.40 4.47
CA ILE A 30 8.19 -13.42 5.19
C ILE A 30 7.69 -14.86 5.36
N GLN A 31 7.66 -15.63 4.27
CA GLN A 31 7.08 -16.98 4.24
C GLN A 31 7.86 -17.99 5.07
N THR A 32 9.18 -17.81 5.17
CA THR A 32 10.09 -18.72 5.90
C THR A 32 10.38 -18.26 7.32
N GLY A 33 10.49 -16.95 7.57
CA GLY A 33 11.03 -16.40 8.82
C GLY A 33 10.01 -15.73 9.76
N PHE A 34 8.82 -15.34 9.28
CA PHE A 34 7.91 -14.45 10.03
C PHE A 34 6.51 -15.01 10.28
N ARG A 35 6.32 -16.33 10.39
CA ARG A 35 5.01 -16.89 10.79
C ARG A 35 4.50 -16.28 12.11
N PRO A 36 3.20 -15.96 12.24
CA PRO A 36 2.10 -16.25 11.30
C PRO A 36 1.82 -15.14 10.26
N VAL A 37 2.75 -14.23 9.99
CA VAL A 37 2.58 -13.14 9.00
C VAL A 37 2.31 -13.71 7.60
N ARG A 38 1.39 -13.06 6.87
CA ARG A 38 1.02 -13.36 5.49
C ARG A 38 1.32 -12.17 4.59
N VAL A 39 1.62 -12.43 3.34
CA VAL A 39 1.87 -11.42 2.31
C VAL A 39 1.09 -11.77 1.04
N ALA A 40 0.47 -10.76 0.43
CA ALA A 40 -0.15 -10.83 -0.89
C ALA A 40 0.61 -9.91 -1.86
N HIS A 41 0.81 -10.40 -3.08
CA HIS A 41 1.36 -9.68 -4.21
C HIS A 41 0.67 -10.17 -5.49
N PHE A 42 0.22 -9.24 -6.33
CA PHE A 42 -0.48 -9.57 -7.57
C PHE A 42 0.46 -9.41 -8.76
N ARG A 43 0.72 -10.53 -9.44
CA ARG A 43 1.67 -10.58 -10.55
C ARG A 43 1.01 -10.12 -11.85
N PRO A 44 1.69 -9.32 -12.69
CA PRO A 44 1.24 -9.05 -14.04
C PRO A 44 1.13 -10.35 -14.86
N VAL A 45 0.14 -10.40 -15.74
CA VAL A 45 -0.08 -11.50 -16.70
C VAL A 45 -0.13 -10.96 -18.12
N GLU A 46 0.35 -11.76 -19.06
CA GLU A 46 0.20 -11.49 -20.49
C GLU A 46 -1.17 -11.99 -20.94
N ILE A 47 -2.05 -11.08 -21.33
CA ILE A 47 -3.40 -11.46 -21.80
C ILE A 47 -3.45 -11.68 -23.31
N ARG A 48 -2.50 -11.09 -24.05
CA ARG A 48 -2.24 -11.26 -25.50
C ARG A 48 -0.77 -10.94 -25.76
N PRO A 49 -0.14 -11.43 -26.85
CA PRO A 49 1.27 -11.14 -27.14
C PRO A 49 1.60 -9.64 -27.04
N GLY A 50 2.52 -9.28 -26.15
CA GLY A 50 2.93 -7.90 -25.87
C GLY A 50 1.98 -7.07 -25.01
N LYS A 51 0.79 -7.57 -24.66
CA LYS A 51 -0.17 -6.88 -23.78
C LYS A 51 -0.16 -7.50 -22.39
N TRP A 52 0.58 -6.85 -21.50
CA TRP A 52 0.71 -7.21 -20.09
C TRP A 52 -0.15 -6.30 -19.23
N ILE A 53 -0.87 -6.89 -18.28
CA ILE A 53 -1.68 -6.17 -17.30
C ILE A 53 -1.53 -6.81 -15.93
N THR A 54 -1.70 -6.03 -14.87
CA THR A 54 -2.12 -6.61 -13.58
C THR A 54 -3.65 -6.64 -13.61
N PRO A 55 -4.29 -7.81 -13.68
CA PRO A 55 -5.74 -7.89 -13.78
C PRO A 55 -6.34 -7.44 -12.44
N VAL A 56 -6.95 -6.27 -12.45
CA VAL A 56 -7.61 -5.64 -11.30
C VAL A 56 -8.99 -5.14 -11.72
N GLN A 57 -9.91 -5.01 -10.76
CA GLN A 57 -11.22 -4.36 -10.94
C GLN A 57 -11.27 -3.08 -10.08
N GLY A 58 -12.16 -2.15 -10.40
CA GLY A 58 -12.26 -0.85 -9.71
C GLY A 58 -11.01 0.02 -9.91
N ASP A 59 -10.64 0.78 -8.87
CA ASP A 59 -9.50 1.71 -8.88
C ASP A 59 -8.14 1.02 -8.63
N GLY A 60 -8.03 -0.28 -8.90
CA GLY A 60 -6.83 -1.08 -8.56
C GLY A 60 -5.55 -0.71 -9.33
N ALA A 61 -5.61 0.26 -10.25
CA ALA A 61 -4.41 0.84 -10.85
C ALA A 61 -3.56 1.52 -9.78
N GLY A 62 -2.24 1.34 -9.81
CA GLY A 62 -1.33 1.92 -8.82
C GLY A 62 -1.38 1.27 -7.44
N TRP A 63 -2.14 0.19 -7.23
CA TRP A 63 -2.12 -0.54 -5.96
C TRP A 63 -0.68 -0.97 -5.59
N LEU A 64 -0.38 -0.94 -4.30
CA LEU A 64 0.97 -1.16 -3.77
C LEU A 64 1.42 -2.60 -3.92
N ASP A 65 2.73 -2.79 -4.03
CA ASP A 65 3.31 -4.10 -4.33
C ASP A 65 2.99 -5.21 -3.33
N LEU A 66 3.06 -4.91 -2.03
CA LEU A 66 2.86 -5.87 -0.95
C LEU A 66 1.78 -5.41 0.03
N ALA A 67 0.77 -6.26 0.23
CA ALA A 67 -0.13 -6.19 1.38
C ALA A 67 0.25 -7.28 2.38
N ILE A 68 0.65 -6.89 3.59
CA ILE A 68 1.23 -7.78 4.60
C ILE A 68 0.37 -7.68 5.86
N ALA A 69 0.00 -8.81 6.44
CA ALA A 69 -0.83 -8.86 7.65
C ALA A 69 -0.28 -9.85 8.67
N GLY A 70 -0.29 -9.46 9.94
CA GLY A 70 0.06 -10.28 11.08
C GLY A 70 -0.81 -9.94 12.31
N PRO A 71 -0.67 -10.69 13.42
CA PRO A 71 -1.47 -10.46 14.62
C PRO A 71 -1.35 -9.05 15.23
N GLY A 72 -0.24 -8.36 14.96
CA GLY A 72 0.03 -7.00 15.44
C GLY A 72 -0.43 -5.89 14.50
N GLY A 73 -0.98 -6.22 13.34
CA GLY A 73 -1.46 -5.24 12.36
C GLY A 73 -1.08 -5.57 10.92
N GLN A 74 -1.21 -4.56 10.06
CA GLN A 74 -0.95 -4.65 8.63
C GLN A 74 0.10 -3.65 8.18
N LEU A 75 0.90 -4.03 7.17
CA LEU A 75 1.82 -3.17 6.45
C LEU A 75 1.44 -3.17 4.97
N PHE A 76 1.44 -1.99 4.36
CA PHE A 76 1.37 -1.84 2.92
C PHE A 76 2.70 -1.28 2.40
N ARG A 77 3.32 -1.95 1.44
CA ARG A 77 4.66 -1.58 0.98
C ARG A 77 4.74 -1.54 -0.52
N GLU A 78 5.18 -0.39 -1.03
CA GLU A 78 5.62 -0.24 -2.41
C GLU A 78 7.10 -0.59 -2.50
N LEU A 79 7.49 -1.42 -3.48
CA LEU A 79 8.89 -1.75 -3.68
C LEU A 79 9.48 -0.86 -4.77
N LYS A 80 10.62 -0.23 -4.47
CA LYS A 80 11.34 0.59 -5.43
C LYS A 80 12.81 0.23 -5.46
N SER A 81 13.43 0.44 -6.61
CA SER A 81 14.87 0.36 -6.77
C SER A 81 15.54 1.42 -5.90
N SER A 82 16.87 1.34 -5.79
CA SER A 82 17.63 2.34 -5.02
C SER A 82 17.33 3.79 -5.45
N THR A 83 17.00 4.01 -6.74
CA THR A 83 16.68 5.32 -7.32
C THR A 83 15.24 5.44 -7.83
N GLY A 84 14.41 4.42 -7.62
CA GLY A 84 13.05 4.34 -8.12
C GLY A 84 12.12 5.38 -7.48
N LYS A 85 11.27 5.99 -8.32
CA LYS A 85 10.26 6.97 -7.89
C LYS A 85 8.90 6.29 -7.74
N VAL A 86 8.13 6.78 -6.77
CA VAL A 86 6.71 6.44 -6.63
C VAL A 86 5.96 7.13 -7.76
N GLU A 87 5.14 6.38 -8.48
CA GLU A 87 4.31 6.93 -9.56
C GLU A 87 3.06 7.61 -8.95
N PRO A 88 2.47 8.62 -9.61
CA PRO A 88 1.36 9.40 -9.03
C PRO A 88 0.18 8.56 -8.55
N GLU A 89 -0.23 7.54 -9.31
CA GLU A 89 -1.33 6.65 -8.96
C GLU A 89 -1.02 5.80 -7.71
N GLN A 90 0.26 5.50 -7.47
CA GLN A 90 0.70 4.81 -6.26
C GLN A 90 0.69 5.76 -5.07
N GLN A 91 1.09 7.02 -5.27
CA GLN A 91 1.06 8.05 -4.23
C GLN A 91 -0.36 8.26 -3.71
N VAL A 92 -1.35 8.31 -4.59
CA VAL A 92 -2.78 8.39 -4.22
C VAL A 92 -3.19 7.28 -3.26
N TRP A 93 -2.83 6.03 -3.56
CA TRP A 93 -3.11 4.90 -2.67
C TRP A 93 -2.37 5.05 -1.33
N MET A 94 -1.11 5.48 -1.34
CA MET A 94 -0.34 5.70 -0.13
C MET A 94 -0.98 6.77 0.77
N ASP A 95 -1.41 7.89 0.20
CA ASP A 95 -2.02 8.99 0.94
C ASP A 95 -3.35 8.56 1.59
N LEU A 96 -4.23 7.88 0.83
CA LEU A 96 -5.50 7.38 1.34
C LEU A 96 -5.33 6.30 2.41
N LEU A 97 -4.35 5.40 2.25
CA LEU A 97 -4.04 4.37 3.24
C LEU A 97 -3.47 4.99 4.53
N ALA A 98 -2.54 5.94 4.40
CA ALA A 98 -1.97 6.67 5.53
C ALA A 98 -3.05 7.44 6.29
N ALA A 99 -3.94 8.14 5.58
CA ALA A 99 -5.09 8.85 6.12
C ALA A 99 -6.02 7.94 6.94
N GLY A 100 -6.20 6.70 6.50
CA GLY A 100 -6.98 5.68 7.19
C GLY A 100 -6.25 5.01 8.37
N GLY A 101 -5.06 5.51 8.75
CA GLY A 101 -4.26 4.96 9.85
C GLY A 101 -3.51 3.68 9.50
N ALA A 102 -3.41 3.31 8.22
CA ALA A 102 -2.64 2.15 7.80
C ALA A 102 -1.13 2.47 7.83
N ASP A 103 -0.33 1.48 8.23
CA ASP A 103 1.12 1.56 8.10
C ASP A 103 1.50 1.33 6.63
N VAL A 104 1.80 2.41 5.92
CA VAL A 104 2.13 2.42 4.50
C VAL A 104 3.48 3.09 4.26
N GLY A 105 4.24 2.58 3.29
CA GLY A 105 5.54 3.17 2.97
C GLY A 105 6.25 2.49 1.81
N VAL A 106 7.46 2.97 1.52
CA VAL A 106 8.32 2.41 0.47
C VAL A 106 9.44 1.60 1.09
N TRP A 107 9.72 0.44 0.51
CA TRP A 107 10.94 -0.33 0.77
C TRP A 107 11.88 -0.31 -0.43
N ARG A 108 13.16 -0.13 -0.14
CA ARG A 108 14.28 -0.17 -1.09
C ARG A 108 15.26 -1.28 -0.70
N PRO A 109 16.19 -1.66 -1.60
CA PRO A 109 17.18 -2.69 -1.29
C PRO A 109 18.01 -2.39 -0.03
N GLY A 110 18.31 -1.12 0.24
CA GLY A 110 18.97 -0.68 1.48
C GLY A 110 18.20 -1.00 2.77
N ASP A 111 16.87 -1.17 2.70
CA ASP A 111 16.05 -1.52 3.87
C ASP A 111 16.19 -2.99 4.28
N LEU A 112 16.56 -3.88 3.35
CA LEU A 112 16.99 -5.25 3.66
C LEU A 112 18.33 -5.23 4.40
N LEU A 113 19.31 -4.49 3.87
CA LEU A 113 20.67 -4.41 4.42
C LEU A 113 20.68 -3.79 5.83
N SER A 114 19.91 -2.73 6.03
CA SER A 114 19.75 -2.08 7.34
C SER A 114 18.87 -2.86 8.32
N ARG A 115 18.32 -4.01 7.90
CA ARG A 115 17.36 -4.84 8.65
C ARG A 115 16.06 -4.14 9.02
N ARG A 116 15.73 -3.00 8.40
CA ARG A 116 14.48 -2.27 8.65
C ARG A 116 13.26 -3.16 8.36
N ILE A 117 13.27 -3.84 7.22
CA ILE A 117 12.18 -4.76 6.82
C ILE A 117 11.93 -5.82 7.91
N GLY A 118 13.00 -6.47 8.39
CA GLY A 118 12.89 -7.47 9.44
C GLY A 118 12.34 -6.92 10.76
N ARG A 119 12.69 -5.68 11.12
CA ARG A 119 12.14 -5.02 12.32
C ARG A 119 10.64 -4.72 12.18
N GLU A 120 10.21 -4.18 11.05
CA GLU A 120 8.79 -3.89 10.79
C GLU A 120 7.95 -5.18 10.78
N LEU A 121 8.44 -6.24 10.12
CA LEU A 121 7.80 -7.55 10.14
C LEU A 121 7.74 -8.17 11.55
N ALA A 122 8.79 -8.00 12.36
CA ALA A 122 8.80 -8.47 13.75
C ALA A 122 7.75 -7.74 14.59
N ALA A 123 7.53 -6.44 14.35
CA ALA A 123 6.57 -5.62 15.08
C ALA A 123 5.11 -6.09 14.88
N ILE A 124 4.76 -6.50 13.66
CA ILE A 124 3.41 -7.01 13.35
C ILE A 124 3.22 -8.51 13.59
N ARG A 125 4.30 -9.26 13.90
CA ARG A 125 4.25 -10.73 14.09
C ARG A 125 3.52 -11.15 15.36
N ARG A 126 3.47 -10.29 16.37
CA ARG A 126 2.82 -10.56 17.66
C ARG A 126 1.65 -9.61 17.87
N PRO A 127 0.59 -10.03 18.59
CA PRO A 127 -0.49 -9.12 18.96
C PRO A 127 0.09 -7.85 19.58
N ARG A 128 -0.42 -6.68 19.16
CA ARG A 128 -0.11 -5.44 19.87
C ARG A 128 -0.51 -5.65 21.33
N ARG A 129 0.35 -5.26 22.27
CA ARG A 129 -0.07 -5.08 23.66
C ARG A 129 -1.03 -3.90 23.67
N THR A 130 -2.30 -4.13 23.36
CA THR A 130 -3.33 -3.17 23.68
C THR A 130 -3.43 -3.17 25.21
N ALA A 131 -3.36 -2.00 25.83
CA ALA A 131 -4.11 -1.84 27.06
C ALA A 131 -5.57 -2.19 26.71
N PRO A 132 -6.31 -2.92 27.57
CA PRO A 132 -7.73 -3.11 27.32
C PRO A 132 -8.35 -1.73 27.02
N PRO A 133 -9.21 -1.61 26.01
CA PRO A 133 -9.90 -0.34 25.79
C PRO A 133 -10.55 0.05 27.13
N PRO A 134 -10.43 1.31 27.58
CA PRO A 134 -11.14 1.74 28.77
C PRO A 134 -12.61 1.39 28.55
N ALA A 135 -13.25 0.82 29.58
CA ALA A 135 -14.63 0.36 29.48
C ALA A 135 -15.51 1.49 28.91
N GLY A 136 -16.05 1.29 27.71
CA GLY A 136 -16.90 2.27 27.01
C GLY A 136 -16.43 2.76 25.64
N VAL A 137 -15.26 2.36 25.13
CA VAL A 137 -14.82 2.77 23.77
C VAL A 137 -15.17 1.71 22.73
N SER A 138 -15.98 2.11 21.74
CA SER A 138 -16.36 1.30 20.57
C SER A 138 -15.19 1.19 19.58
N LEU A 139 -15.10 0.07 18.87
CA LEU A 139 -13.97 -0.36 18.03
C LEU A 139 -13.80 0.39 16.69
N VAL A 140 -14.06 1.70 16.66
CA VAL A 140 -13.94 2.55 15.46
C VAL A 140 -13.48 3.94 15.83
N ASP A 141 -12.24 4.07 16.32
CA ASP A 141 -11.54 5.35 16.28
C ASP A 141 -10.74 5.41 14.97
N VAL A 142 -11.46 5.48 13.84
CA VAL A 142 -10.86 6.12 12.66
C VAL A 142 -10.73 7.57 13.08
N ASP A 143 -9.52 8.11 13.12
CA ASP A 143 -9.31 9.54 13.32
C ASP A 143 -9.91 10.28 12.12
N LEU A 144 -11.19 10.65 12.25
CA LEU A 144 -11.96 11.30 11.20
C LEU A 144 -11.37 12.66 10.83
N GLU A 145 -10.66 13.32 11.77
CA GLU A 145 -9.96 14.57 11.49
C GLU A 145 -8.72 14.31 10.62
N ALA A 146 -7.92 13.30 10.95
CA ALA A 146 -6.77 12.90 10.13
C ALA A 146 -7.21 12.45 8.72
N PHE A 147 -8.31 11.71 8.61
CA PHE A 147 -8.86 11.31 7.33
C PHE A 147 -9.33 12.51 6.51
N GLN A 148 -9.99 13.48 7.14
CA GLN A 148 -10.45 14.70 6.48
C GLN A 148 -9.29 15.59 6.02
N LEU A 149 -8.26 15.78 6.85
CA LEU A 149 -7.03 16.50 6.49
C LEU A 149 -6.34 15.90 5.27
N ALA A 150 -6.31 14.57 5.16
CA ALA A 150 -5.72 13.92 4.01
C ALA A 150 -6.55 14.10 2.73
N LEU A 151 -7.88 14.07 2.82
CA LEU A 151 -8.75 14.38 1.67
C LEU A 151 -8.52 15.82 1.19
N GLU A 152 -8.37 16.77 2.11
CA GLU A 152 -8.05 18.16 1.78
C GLU A 152 -6.67 18.29 1.12
N HIS A 153 -5.66 17.60 1.64
CA HIS A 153 -4.32 17.57 1.05
C HIS A 153 -4.31 16.98 -0.37
N ILE A 154 -5.02 15.87 -0.61
CA ILE A 154 -5.15 15.24 -1.94
C ILE A 154 -5.81 16.22 -2.92
N ARG A 155 -6.89 16.89 -2.49
CA ARG A 155 -7.58 17.91 -3.29
C ARG A 155 -6.64 19.05 -3.67
N GLU A 156 -5.81 19.51 -2.74
CA GLU A 156 -4.92 20.67 -2.95
C GLU A 156 -3.72 20.35 -3.83
N THR A 157 -3.18 19.13 -3.72
CA THR A 157 -1.97 18.71 -4.44
C THR A 157 -2.21 18.53 -5.93
N ASP A 158 -3.33 17.90 -6.32
CA ASP A 158 -3.75 17.78 -7.72
C ASP A 158 -5.28 17.66 -7.82
N PRO A 159 -6.02 18.79 -7.87
CA PRO A 159 -7.48 18.79 -7.87
C PRO A 159 -8.10 18.18 -9.13
N THR A 160 -7.34 18.09 -10.22
CA THR A 160 -7.83 17.63 -11.52
C THR A 160 -7.67 16.12 -11.71
N SER A 161 -6.76 15.51 -10.94
CA SER A 161 -6.54 14.06 -10.90
C SER A 161 -7.80 13.29 -10.48
N PRO A 162 -7.88 11.98 -10.81
CA PRO A 162 -8.94 11.11 -10.31
C PRO A 162 -9.08 11.17 -8.78
N ALA A 163 -7.96 11.24 -8.04
CA ALA A 163 -7.94 11.33 -6.59
C ALA A 163 -8.47 12.67 -6.06
N GLY A 164 -8.07 13.78 -6.69
CA GLY A 164 -8.55 15.12 -6.34
C GLY A 164 -10.07 15.26 -6.54
N ARG A 165 -10.62 14.62 -7.59
CA ARG A 165 -12.06 14.56 -7.83
C ARG A 165 -12.79 13.73 -6.77
N ILE A 166 -12.27 12.55 -6.44
CA ILE A 166 -12.81 11.69 -5.37
C ILE A 166 -12.83 12.43 -4.04
N ALA A 167 -11.73 13.10 -3.69
CA ALA A 167 -11.62 13.89 -2.47
C ALA A 167 -12.60 15.06 -2.45
N THR A 168 -12.75 15.78 -3.57
CA THR A 168 -13.72 16.87 -3.72
C THR A 168 -15.16 16.39 -3.49
N ASP A 169 -15.54 15.26 -4.09
CA ASP A 169 -16.88 14.71 -3.96
C ASP A 169 -17.13 14.14 -2.55
N ALA A 170 -16.12 13.55 -1.91
CA ALA A 170 -16.20 13.08 -0.53
C ALA A 170 -16.41 14.24 0.45
N LEU A 171 -15.61 15.31 0.35
CA LEU A 171 -15.74 16.50 1.18
C LEU A 171 -17.10 17.18 0.97
N ARG A 172 -17.57 17.29 -0.29
CA ARG A 172 -18.90 17.86 -0.60
C ARG A 172 -20.03 17.08 0.06
N ARG A 173 -20.00 15.73 -0.01
CA ARG A 173 -21.00 14.88 0.64
C ARG A 173 -21.00 15.02 2.16
N GLN A 174 -19.82 15.11 2.78
CA GLN A 174 -19.71 15.32 4.22
C GLN A 174 -20.26 16.69 4.65
N HIS A 175 -19.98 17.75 3.90
CA HIS A 175 -20.54 19.08 4.17
C HIS A 175 -22.08 19.05 4.11
N ALA A 176 -22.64 18.45 3.05
CA ALA A 176 -24.10 18.33 2.90
C ALA A 176 -24.73 17.50 4.05
N ALA A 177 -24.08 16.43 4.49
CA ALA A 177 -24.54 15.62 5.62
C ALA A 177 -24.48 16.37 6.96
N LYS A 178 -23.46 17.21 7.19
CA LYS A 178 -23.35 18.09 8.37
C LYS A 178 -24.39 19.21 8.38
N GLU A 179 -24.77 19.72 7.22
CA GLU A 179 -25.84 20.73 7.09
C GLU A 179 -27.21 20.09 7.35
N ALA A 180 -27.46 18.89 6.83
CA ALA A 180 -28.71 18.17 7.03
C ALA A 180 -28.94 17.71 8.48
N SER A 181 -27.88 17.51 9.28
CA SER A 181 -28.00 17.15 10.70
C SER A 181 -28.19 18.33 11.65
N ARG A 182 -28.13 19.57 11.14
CA ARG A 182 -28.31 20.82 11.90
C ARG A 182 -29.71 21.43 11.76
N GLY A 183 -30.55 20.92 10.84
CA GLY A 183 -31.94 21.33 10.64
C GLY A 183 -32.92 20.33 11.22
#